data_AF-A0A6A4GUY4-F1
#
_entry.id   AF-A0A6A4GUY4-F1
#
_cell.length_a   1.000
_cell.length_b   1.000
_cell.length_c   1.000
_cell.angle_alpha   90.00
_cell.angle_beta   90.00
_cell.angle_gamma   90.00
#
_symmetry.space_group_name_H-M   'P 1'
#
loop_
_entity.id
_entity.type
_entity.pdbx_description
1 polymer ?
#
loop_
_entity_poly.entity_id
_entity_poly.type
_entity_poly.pdbx_seq_one_letter_code
_entity_poly.pdbx_strand_id
1 'polypeptide(L)'
;MNSRHCEPVVNVYVTTSTSTISTSPTTSTSRSSPDFVSNPLFHRSEAGVSELPQMIRKPKGEVNRPGRGGYNLDRVVNWTEEQSKEIKKYIKHAVVTKLDCTQSFTKQPRNSLLSIRQEAVLEFPWLANYADLWVVDDLVRCRLLLQQAALKKKNNALLAAEARARASRKAALQAAAAAL
;
A
#
# COMPACT_ATOMS: atom_id res chain seq x y z
N MET A 1 -22.03 -49.39 0.32
CA MET A 1 -21.34 -49.38 1.64
C MET A 1 -20.16 -48.42 1.49
N ASN A 2 -20.11 -47.21 2.05
CA ASN A 2 -20.75 -46.65 3.24
C ASN A 2 -21.11 -45.17 3.04
N SER A 3 -22.24 -44.81 3.65
CA SER A 3 -22.73 -43.45 3.88
C SER A 3 -21.87 -42.65 4.85
N ARG A 4 -21.96 -41.32 4.74
CA ARG A 4 -22.12 -40.26 5.79
C ARG A 4 -21.72 -38.93 5.14
N HIS A 5 -22.63 -38.09 4.63
CA HIS A 5 -23.53 -37.18 5.36
C HIS A 5 -22.82 -36.37 6.47
N CYS A 6 -22.64 -35.08 6.22
CA CYS A 6 -22.77 -33.97 7.19
C CYS A 6 -22.57 -32.62 6.47
N GLU A 7 -23.66 -31.93 6.18
CA GLU A 7 -23.69 -30.45 6.19
C GLU A 7 -23.67 -29.96 7.65
N PRO A 8 -23.30 -28.69 7.90
CA PRO A 8 -24.38 -27.78 8.32
C PRO A 8 -24.24 -26.29 7.91
N VAL A 9 -25.40 -25.72 7.61
CA VAL A 9 -26.01 -24.51 8.22
C VAL A 9 -25.44 -23.13 7.87
N VAL A 10 -26.29 -22.42 7.12
CA VAL A 10 -26.55 -20.97 7.05
C VAL A 10 -26.02 -20.09 8.19
N ASN A 11 -25.47 -18.93 7.82
CA ASN A 11 -25.84 -17.71 8.53
C ASN A 11 -25.88 -16.49 7.60
N VAL A 12 -27.08 -15.92 7.53
CA VAL A 12 -27.42 -14.66 6.86
C VAL A 12 -27.20 -13.55 7.87
N TYR A 13 -26.37 -12.56 7.54
CA TYR A 13 -26.45 -11.24 8.19
C TYR A 13 -26.40 -10.17 7.12
N VAL A 14 -27.60 -9.70 6.75
CA VAL A 14 -27.84 -8.39 6.14
C VAL A 14 -27.93 -7.40 7.28
N THR A 15 -27.05 -6.39 7.29
CA THR A 15 -27.29 -5.14 8.02
C THR A 15 -26.74 -3.97 7.20
N THR A 16 -27.65 -3.28 6.54
CA THR A 16 -27.47 -1.92 6.04
C THR A 16 -27.58 -0.94 7.19
N SER A 17 -26.56 -0.10 7.40
CA SER A 17 -26.67 1.08 8.27
C SER A 17 -26.16 2.31 7.54
N THR A 18 -27.11 3.03 6.96
CA THR A 18 -27.02 4.38 6.44
C THR A 18 -27.00 5.35 7.62
N SER A 19 -26.08 6.32 7.65
CA SER A 19 -26.22 7.50 8.51
C SER A 19 -25.54 8.72 7.89
N THR A 20 -26.37 9.46 7.17
CA THR A 20 -26.56 10.92 7.19
C THR A 20 -25.40 11.82 7.63
N ILE A 21 -24.96 12.59 6.64
CA ILE A 21 -24.32 13.90 6.73
C ILE A 21 -25.26 14.86 7.49
N SER A 22 -24.75 15.59 8.48
CA SER A 22 -25.37 16.81 9.00
C SER A 22 -24.33 17.91 9.12
N THR A 23 -24.63 19.00 8.42
CA THR A 23 -23.97 20.28 8.31
C THR A 23 -24.03 21.11 9.61
N SER A 24 -22.90 21.79 9.91
CA SER A 24 -22.61 23.18 10.39
C SER A 24 -23.69 24.01 11.15
N PRO A 25 -23.43 25.21 11.75
CA PRO A 25 -22.19 26.00 11.96
C PRO A 25 -22.06 26.69 13.37
N THR A 26 -20.94 27.40 13.53
CA THR A 26 -20.53 28.55 14.38
C THR A 26 -21.61 29.35 15.15
N THR A 27 -21.29 29.86 16.37
CA THR A 27 -21.13 31.30 16.73
C THR A 27 -21.16 31.52 18.26
N SER A 28 -20.22 32.36 18.72
CA SER A 28 -19.99 32.97 20.04
C SER A 28 -21.19 33.61 20.75
N THR A 29 -21.14 33.74 22.10
CA THR A 29 -21.34 35.01 22.86
C THR A 29 -21.26 34.83 24.38
N SER A 30 -20.52 35.74 25.02
CA SER A 30 -20.28 35.99 26.46
C SER A 30 -21.48 35.92 27.41
N ARG A 31 -21.22 35.57 28.69
CA ARG A 31 -21.34 36.49 29.84
C ARG A 31 -20.93 35.85 31.18
N SER A 32 -20.01 36.55 31.85
CA SER A 32 -19.96 36.86 33.29
C SER A 32 -19.63 35.78 34.34
N SER A 33 -18.45 35.96 34.95
CA SER A 33 -18.06 35.52 36.30
C SER A 33 -18.96 36.14 37.40
N PRO A 34 -18.92 35.69 38.69
CA PRO A 34 -17.75 35.89 39.56
C PRO A 34 -17.40 34.76 40.57
N ASP A 35 -16.12 34.78 40.95
CA ASP A 35 -15.51 34.56 42.26
C ASP A 35 -15.95 33.38 43.14
N PHE A 36 -15.09 32.36 43.26
CA PHE A 36 -14.84 31.74 44.55
C PHE A 36 -13.48 31.03 44.65
N VAL A 37 -12.70 31.48 45.63
CA VAL A 37 -11.57 30.87 46.36
C VAL A 37 -10.26 30.54 45.63
N SER A 38 -9.26 31.34 46.01
CA SER A 38 -7.85 30.97 46.08
C SER A 38 -7.63 29.66 46.83
N ASN A 39 -6.87 28.74 46.23
CA ASN A 39 -5.98 27.85 46.98
C ASN A 39 -4.77 27.48 46.10
N PRO A 40 -3.63 27.13 46.70
CA PRO A 40 -2.31 27.59 46.30
C PRO A 40 -1.56 26.53 45.50
N LEU A 41 -0.47 26.95 44.87
CA LEU A 41 0.74 26.15 44.59
C LEU A 41 0.50 24.65 44.40
N PHE A 42 -0.05 24.26 43.24
CA PHE A 42 0.37 23.00 42.64
C PHE A 42 1.44 23.32 41.62
N HIS A 43 2.68 23.27 42.09
CA HIS A 43 3.84 22.96 41.28
C HIS A 43 3.58 21.56 40.68
N ARG A 44 2.83 21.52 39.58
CA ARG A 44 2.63 20.29 38.83
C ARG A 44 3.94 20.04 38.12
N SER A 45 4.75 19.20 38.76
CA SER A 45 5.97 18.60 38.24
C SER A 45 5.86 18.39 36.74
N GLU A 46 6.87 18.87 36.03
CA GLU A 46 7.27 18.34 34.74
C GLU A 46 7.52 16.84 34.90
N ALA A 47 6.46 16.06 34.76
CA ALA A 47 6.58 14.63 34.53
C ALA A 47 7.03 14.52 33.08
N GLY A 48 8.33 14.27 32.91
CA GLY A 48 8.97 14.04 31.64
C GLY A 48 8.09 13.20 30.74
N VAL A 49 7.59 13.82 29.67
CA VAL A 49 7.20 13.10 28.48
C VAL A 49 8.46 12.36 28.08
N SER A 50 8.49 11.06 28.37
CA SER A 50 9.43 10.14 27.78
C SER A 50 9.34 10.40 26.28
N GLU A 51 10.32 11.11 25.74
CA GLU A 51 10.45 11.36 24.31
C GLU A 51 10.67 9.98 23.69
N LEU A 52 9.56 9.30 23.36
CA LEU A 52 9.62 8.22 22.41
C LEU A 52 10.33 8.79 21.18
N PRO A 53 11.36 8.10 20.66
CA PRO A 53 12.09 8.57 19.48
C PRO A 53 11.08 9.00 18.43
N GLN A 54 11.13 10.29 18.02
CA GLN A 54 10.19 10.80 17.04
C GLN A 54 10.38 10.03 15.74
N MET A 55 9.50 9.05 15.50
CA MET A 55 9.56 8.24 14.29
C MET A 55 9.40 9.15 13.06
N ILE A 56 10.18 8.87 12.02
CA ILE A 56 10.16 9.62 10.76
C ILE A 56 8.80 9.40 10.09
N ARG A 57 7.99 10.45 10.05
CA ARG A 57 6.66 10.42 9.44
C ARG A 57 6.73 10.40 7.92
N LYS A 58 5.71 9.83 7.30
CA LYS A 58 5.55 9.84 5.85
C LYS A 58 5.40 11.29 5.34
N PRO A 59 6.12 11.71 4.29
CA PRO A 59 5.91 13.01 3.69
C PRO A 59 4.52 13.15 3.06
N LYS A 60 4.08 14.40 2.86
CA LYS A 60 2.89 14.68 2.07
C LYS A 60 3.12 14.28 0.61
N GLY A 61 2.11 13.68 -0.01
CA GLY A 61 2.14 13.27 -1.42
C GLY A 61 2.24 11.77 -1.66
N GLU A 62 2.25 11.38 -2.94
CA GLU A 62 2.41 9.99 -3.37
C GLU A 62 3.86 9.70 -3.82
N VAL A 63 4.36 8.52 -3.49
CA VAL A 63 5.64 8.02 -4.02
C VAL A 63 5.57 7.85 -5.55
N ASN A 64 6.68 8.15 -6.25
CA ASN A 64 6.83 8.08 -7.73
C ASN A 64 6.01 9.10 -8.54
N ARG A 65 5.53 10.18 -7.94
CA ARG A 65 4.90 11.30 -8.67
C ARG A 65 5.63 12.64 -8.48
N PRO A 66 6.95 12.69 -8.76
CA PRO A 66 7.68 13.95 -8.65
C PRO A 66 7.07 14.98 -9.61
N GLY A 67 6.84 16.21 -9.12
CA GLY A 67 6.25 17.31 -9.90
C GLY A 67 4.72 17.36 -9.95
N ARG A 68 4.01 16.37 -9.39
CA ARG A 68 2.54 16.39 -9.24
C ARG A 68 2.09 16.32 -7.77
N GLY A 69 2.90 16.90 -6.88
CA GLY A 69 2.66 16.85 -5.43
C GLY A 69 3.06 15.55 -4.76
N GLY A 70 3.81 14.67 -5.44
CA GLY A 70 4.44 13.49 -4.86
C GLY A 70 5.90 13.68 -4.50
N TYR A 71 6.54 12.60 -4.03
CA TYR A 71 7.97 12.60 -3.66
C TYR A 71 8.75 11.44 -4.29
N ASN A 72 10.07 11.60 -4.31
CA ASN A 72 11.01 10.54 -4.63
C ASN A 72 11.49 9.90 -3.32
N LEU A 73 11.32 8.59 -3.17
CA LEU A 73 11.64 7.88 -1.93
C LEU A 73 13.11 8.04 -1.53
N ASP A 74 14.04 7.87 -2.48
CA ASP A 74 15.49 7.94 -2.22
C ASP A 74 15.92 9.32 -1.71
N ARG A 75 15.25 10.38 -2.16
CA ARG A 75 15.52 11.75 -1.69
C ARG A 75 14.97 12.04 -0.29
N VAL A 76 13.99 11.27 0.18
CA VAL A 76 13.34 11.49 1.47
C VAL A 76 14.04 10.74 2.59
N VAL A 77 14.48 9.51 2.32
CA VAL A 77 14.98 8.61 3.36
C VAL A 77 16.49 8.76 3.63
N ASN A 78 17.22 9.52 2.80
CA ASN A 78 18.64 9.85 2.96
C ASN A 78 19.55 8.64 3.28
N TRP A 79 19.26 7.48 2.68
CA TRP A 79 20.08 6.28 2.85
C TRP A 79 21.38 6.35 2.08
N THR A 80 22.37 5.57 2.53
CA THR A 80 23.54 5.27 1.70
C THR A 80 23.11 4.47 0.47
N GLU A 81 23.93 4.52 -0.58
CA GLU A 81 23.67 3.74 -1.80
C GLU A 81 23.57 2.24 -1.51
N GLU A 82 24.43 1.74 -0.61
CA GLU A 82 24.44 0.34 -0.16
C GLU A 82 23.12 -0.03 0.53
N GLN A 83 22.69 0.76 1.52
CA GLN A 83 21.41 0.56 2.21
C GLN A 83 20.23 0.52 1.22
N SER A 84 20.18 1.49 0.30
CA SER A 84 19.13 1.56 -0.72
C SER A 84 19.15 0.33 -1.64
N LYS A 85 20.33 -0.11 -2.05
CA LYS A 85 20.50 -1.29 -2.92
C LYS A 85 20.06 -2.57 -2.23
N GLU A 86 20.49 -2.80 -1.00
CA GLU A 86 20.20 -4.01 -0.22
C GLU A 86 18.71 -4.14 0.07
N ILE A 87 18.08 -3.09 0.60
CA ILE A 87 16.65 -3.13 0.91
C ILE A 87 15.80 -3.26 -0.36
N LYS A 88 16.15 -2.57 -1.46
CA LYS A 88 15.43 -2.71 -2.73
C LYS A 88 15.57 -4.14 -3.28
N LYS A 89 16.73 -4.77 -3.14
CA LYS A 89 16.97 -6.16 -3.53
C LYS A 89 16.11 -7.11 -2.70
N TYR A 90 16.10 -6.93 -1.38
CA TYR A 90 15.27 -7.71 -0.47
C TYR A 90 13.79 -7.58 -0.80
N ILE A 91 13.25 -6.36 -0.90
CA ILE A 91 11.84 -6.11 -1.21
C ILE A 91 11.48 -6.65 -2.59
N LYS A 92 12.38 -6.52 -3.59
CA LYS A 92 12.18 -7.14 -4.91
C LYS A 92 11.95 -8.64 -4.79
N HIS A 93 12.77 -9.33 -4.01
CA HIS A 93 12.63 -10.76 -3.79
C HIS A 93 11.32 -11.08 -3.07
N ALA A 94 11.05 -10.44 -1.93
CA ALA A 94 9.86 -10.65 -1.12
C ALA A 94 8.55 -10.43 -1.90
N VAL A 95 8.49 -9.39 -2.75
CA VAL A 95 7.32 -9.11 -3.59
C VAL A 95 7.08 -10.20 -4.62
N VAL A 96 8.13 -10.74 -5.24
CA VAL A 96 8.00 -11.80 -6.25
C VAL A 96 7.62 -13.13 -5.61
N THR A 97 8.08 -13.41 -4.40
CA THR A 97 7.84 -14.69 -3.73
C THR A 97 6.53 -14.75 -2.96
N LYS A 98 6.06 -13.63 -2.39
CA LYS A 98 4.94 -13.63 -1.44
C LYS A 98 3.68 -12.90 -1.88
N LEU A 99 3.78 -12.06 -2.91
CA LEU A 99 2.67 -11.23 -3.38
C LEU A 99 2.25 -11.60 -4.80
N ASP A 100 0.99 -11.33 -5.11
CA ASP A 100 0.47 -11.46 -6.46
C ASP A 100 0.84 -10.21 -7.27
N CYS A 101 1.82 -10.34 -8.15
CA CYS A 101 2.29 -9.24 -9.01
C CYS A 101 1.26 -8.75 -10.05
N THR A 102 0.12 -9.45 -10.22
CA THR A 102 -0.98 -9.00 -11.07
C THR A 102 -1.90 -8.01 -10.36
N GLN A 103 -1.83 -7.93 -9.03
CA GLN A 103 -2.74 -7.14 -8.19
C GLN A 103 -2.07 -5.88 -7.61
N SER A 104 -2.87 -4.84 -7.37
CA SER A 104 -2.43 -3.62 -6.70
C SER A 104 -2.17 -3.86 -5.21
N PHE A 105 -1.38 -2.98 -4.59
CA PHE A 105 -1.04 -3.05 -3.17
C PHE A 105 -2.27 -3.21 -2.25
N THR A 106 -3.33 -2.45 -2.51
CA THR A 106 -4.58 -2.49 -1.73
C THR A 106 -5.36 -3.79 -1.85
N LYS A 107 -5.09 -4.59 -2.89
CA LYS A 107 -5.73 -5.89 -3.13
C LYS A 107 -4.90 -7.05 -2.58
N GLN A 108 -3.68 -6.80 -2.13
CA GLN A 108 -2.82 -7.84 -1.57
C GLN A 108 -3.39 -8.35 -0.25
N PRO A 109 -3.20 -9.65 0.06
CA PRO A 109 -3.58 -10.19 1.35
C PRO A 109 -2.81 -9.48 2.48
N ARG A 110 -3.56 -9.01 3.49
CA ARG A 110 -3.01 -8.28 4.64
C ARG A 110 -1.90 -9.06 5.36
N ASN A 111 -2.07 -10.37 5.50
CA ASN A 111 -1.09 -11.23 6.17
C ASN A 111 0.26 -11.27 5.44
N SER A 112 0.25 -11.29 4.10
CA SER A 112 1.50 -11.26 3.32
C SER A 112 2.22 -9.91 3.45
N LEU A 113 1.47 -8.80 3.45
CA LEU A 113 2.05 -7.47 3.68
C LEU A 113 2.64 -7.36 5.10
N LEU A 114 1.95 -7.87 6.12
CA LEU A 114 2.46 -7.90 7.50
C LEU A 114 3.72 -8.75 7.63
N SER A 115 3.77 -9.93 7.00
CA SER A 115 4.97 -10.78 6.98
C SER A 115 6.16 -10.05 6.35
N ILE A 116 5.96 -9.38 5.20
CA ILE A 116 7.04 -8.61 4.56
C ILE A 116 7.54 -7.48 5.46
N ARG A 117 6.62 -6.76 6.13
CA ARG A 117 6.99 -5.71 7.08
C ARG A 117 7.82 -6.23 8.25
N GLN A 118 7.37 -7.32 8.88
CA GLN A 118 8.05 -7.91 10.02
C GLN A 118 9.45 -8.39 9.64
N GLU A 119 9.56 -9.15 8.55
CA GLU A 119 10.85 -9.67 8.10
C GLU A 119 11.79 -8.56 7.60
N ALA A 120 11.26 -7.51 6.98
CA ALA A 120 12.08 -6.36 6.59
C ALA A 120 12.70 -5.67 7.82
N VAL A 121 11.96 -5.51 8.92
CA VAL A 121 12.49 -4.93 10.16
C VAL A 121 13.49 -5.85 10.83
N LEU A 122 13.30 -7.17 10.76
CA LEU A 122 14.28 -8.13 11.28
C LEU A 122 15.60 -8.07 10.50
N GLU A 123 15.53 -7.96 9.17
CA GLU A 123 16.72 -7.88 8.31
C GLU A 123 17.39 -6.50 8.37
N PHE A 124 16.59 -5.43 8.47
CA PHE A 124 17.04 -4.04 8.47
C PHE A 124 16.46 -3.29 9.69
N PRO A 125 17.06 -3.45 10.89
CA PRO A 125 16.52 -2.89 12.13
C PRO A 125 16.30 -1.37 12.12
N TRP A 126 17.10 -0.64 11.33
CA TRP A 126 16.98 0.80 11.15
C TRP A 126 15.65 1.24 10.51
N LEU A 127 14.88 0.31 9.92
CA LEU A 127 13.52 0.58 9.43
C LEU A 127 12.51 0.87 10.55
N ALA A 128 12.78 0.44 11.78
CA ALA A 128 11.95 0.74 12.94
C ALA A 128 11.84 2.24 13.23
N ASN A 129 12.75 3.05 12.68
CA ASN A 129 12.74 4.51 12.83
C ASN A 129 11.63 5.20 11.99
N TYR A 130 10.95 4.48 11.10
CA TYR A 130 9.90 5.03 10.23
C TYR A 130 8.50 4.68 10.74
N ALA A 131 7.66 5.70 10.91
CA ALA A 131 6.29 5.54 11.41
C ALA A 131 5.49 4.56 10.53
N ASP A 132 4.75 3.63 11.15
CA ASP A 132 3.92 2.64 10.45
C ASP A 132 4.65 1.81 9.37
N LEU A 133 5.99 1.82 9.36
CA LEU A 133 6.82 1.22 8.31
C LEU A 133 6.43 1.71 6.90
N TRP A 134 6.04 3.00 6.78
CA TRP A 134 5.56 3.58 5.52
C TRP A 134 6.54 3.40 4.37
N VAL A 135 7.84 3.38 4.67
CA VAL A 135 8.92 3.14 3.72
C VAL A 135 8.81 1.76 3.07
N VAL A 136 8.57 0.72 3.87
CA VAL A 136 8.45 -0.66 3.37
C VAL A 136 7.26 -0.74 2.44
N ASP A 137 6.13 -0.17 2.86
CA ASP A 137 4.92 -0.12 2.04
C ASP A 137 5.14 0.62 0.72
N ASP A 138 5.83 1.75 0.75
CA ASP A 138 6.19 2.52 -0.44
C ASP A 138 7.05 1.69 -1.39
N LEU A 139 8.11 1.02 -0.90
CA LEU A 139 8.97 0.14 -1.70
C LEU A 139 8.17 -1.00 -2.33
N VAL A 140 7.26 -1.63 -1.58
CA VAL A 140 6.37 -2.68 -2.09
C VAL A 140 5.46 -2.11 -3.18
N ARG A 141 4.85 -0.93 -2.99
CA ARG A 141 4.03 -0.27 -4.01
C ARG A 141 4.82 0.02 -5.29
N CYS A 142 6.02 0.59 -5.16
CA CYS A 142 6.94 0.84 -6.26
C CYS A 142 7.22 -0.45 -7.03
N ARG A 143 7.53 -1.53 -6.32
CA ARG A 143 7.88 -2.80 -6.95
C ARG A 143 6.70 -3.46 -7.65
N LEU A 144 5.52 -3.49 -7.03
CA LEU A 144 4.30 -4.02 -7.66
C LEU A 144 3.97 -3.24 -8.93
N LEU A 145 4.05 -1.91 -8.91
CA LEU A 145 3.78 -1.09 -10.09
C LEU A 145 4.71 -1.43 -11.27
N LEU A 146 6.00 -1.60 -10.99
CA LEU A 146 6.98 -2.01 -12.01
C LEU A 146 6.69 -3.41 -12.55
N GLN A 147 6.34 -4.37 -11.68
CA GLN A 147 6.00 -5.73 -12.10
C GLN A 147 4.73 -5.76 -12.96
N GLN A 148 3.69 -5.03 -12.57
CA GLN A 148 2.46 -4.91 -13.35
C GLN A 148 2.73 -4.31 -14.73
N ALA A 149 3.55 -3.26 -14.81
CA ALA A 149 3.92 -2.66 -16.09
C ALA A 149 4.67 -3.66 -16.99
N ALA A 150 5.59 -4.45 -16.42
CA ALA A 150 6.32 -5.49 -17.14
C ALA A 150 5.38 -6.60 -17.65
N LEU A 151 4.44 -7.06 -16.80
CA LEU A 151 3.45 -8.07 -17.18
C LEU A 151 2.53 -7.57 -18.30
N LYS A 152 2.02 -6.34 -18.19
CA LYS A 152 1.22 -5.70 -19.24
C LYS A 152 1.98 -5.61 -20.55
N LYS A 153 3.25 -5.19 -20.51
CA LYS A 153 4.10 -5.12 -21.70
C LYS A 153 4.27 -6.49 -22.35
N LYS A 154 4.51 -7.55 -21.55
CA LYS A 154 4.64 -8.93 -22.04
C LYS A 154 3.34 -9.43 -22.67
N ASN A 155 2.19 -9.21 -22.01
CA ASN A 155 0.88 -9.62 -22.51
C ASN A 155 0.55 -8.92 -23.84
N ASN A 156 0.79 -7.61 -23.93
CA ASN A 156 0.56 -6.86 -25.15
C ASN A 156 1.47 -7.32 -26.30
N ALA A 157 2.73 -7.67 -26.01
CA ALA A 157 3.65 -8.22 -27.02
C ALA A 157 3.19 -9.59 -27.54
N LEU A 158 2.69 -10.45 -26.65
CA LEU A 158 2.14 -11.76 -27.01
C LEU A 158 0.90 -11.62 -27.90
N LEU A 159 -0.07 -10.79 -27.49
CA LEU A 159 -1.26 -10.50 -28.30
C LEU A 159 -0.92 -9.94 -29.68
N ALA A 160 0.09 -9.05 -29.76
CA ALA A 160 0.55 -8.51 -31.02
C ALA A 160 1.23 -9.57 -31.91
N ALA A 161 1.98 -10.51 -31.33
CA ALA A 161 2.60 -11.60 -32.06
C ALA A 161 1.55 -12.57 -32.62
N GLU A 162 0.55 -12.94 -31.82
CA GLU A 162 -0.57 -13.78 -32.24
C GLU A 162 -1.39 -13.12 -33.37
N ALA A 163 -1.68 -11.83 -33.25
CA ALA A 163 -2.37 -11.07 -34.28
C ALA A 163 -1.59 -11.08 -35.62
N ARG A 164 -0.27 -10.90 -35.57
CA ARG A 164 0.61 -10.99 -36.76
C ARG A 164 0.60 -12.40 -37.36
N ALA A 165 0.74 -13.44 -36.55
CA ALA A 165 0.73 -14.82 -37.02
C ALA A 165 -0.62 -15.19 -37.68
N ARG A 166 -1.73 -14.75 -37.09
CA ARG A 166 -3.06 -14.96 -37.66
C ARG A 166 -3.25 -14.22 -38.98
N ALA A 167 -2.77 -12.99 -39.08
CA ALA A 167 -2.81 -12.21 -40.32
C ALA A 167 -1.99 -12.88 -41.43
N SER A 168 -0.76 -13.32 -41.14
CA SER A 168 0.09 -14.03 -42.10
C SER A 168 -0.54 -15.34 -42.58
N ARG A 169 -1.13 -16.14 -41.68
CA ARG A 169 -1.82 -17.37 -42.04
C ARG A 169 -3.03 -17.10 -42.94
N LYS A 170 -3.82 -16.06 -42.63
CA LYS A 170 -4.97 -15.67 -43.45
C LYS A 170 -4.53 -15.24 -44.85
N ALA A 171 -3.47 -14.43 -44.94
CA ALA A 171 -2.92 -13.97 -46.23
C ALA A 171 -2.41 -15.15 -47.08
N ALA A 172 -1.72 -16.12 -46.48
CA ALA A 172 -1.23 -17.30 -47.17
C ALA A 172 -2.38 -18.16 -47.74
N LEU A 173 -3.45 -18.38 -46.97
CA LEU A 173 -4.62 -19.12 -47.43
C LEU A 173 -5.35 -18.39 -48.57
N GLN A 174 -5.48 -17.07 -48.49
CA GLN A 174 -6.09 -16.28 -49.57
C GLN A 174 -5.24 -16.30 -50.85
N ALA A 175 -3.92 -16.21 -50.74
CA ALA A 175 -3.02 -16.33 -51.88
C ALA A 175 -3.10 -17.71 -52.55
N ALA A 176 -3.17 -18.78 -51.76
CA ALA A 176 -3.34 -20.14 -52.29
C ALA A 176 -4.69 -20.33 -53.00
N ALA A 177 -5.77 -19.78 -52.45
CA ALA A 177 -7.09 -19.86 -53.07
C ALA A 177 -7.20 -19.06 -54.38
N ALA A 178 -6.46 -17.95 -54.50
CA ALA A 178 -6.44 -17.13 -55.73
C ALA A 178 -5.60 -17.74 -56.86
N ALA A 179 -4.79 -18.77 -56.57
CA ALA A 179 -3.94 -19.44 -57.55
C ALA A 179 -4.59 -20.68 -58.19
N LEU A 180 -5.83 -20.99 -57.82
CA LEU A 180 -6.69 -22.03 -58.39
C LEU A 180 -7.76 -21.40 -59.28
#